data_AF-A0A920LZJ9-F1
#
_entry.id   AF-A0A920LZJ9-F1
#
_cell.length_a   1.000
_cell.length_b   1.000
_cell.length_c   1.000
_cell.angle_alpha   90.00
_cell.angle_beta   90.00
_cell.angle_gamma   90.00
#
_symmetry.space_group_name_H-M   'P 1'
#
loop_
_entity.id
_entity.type
_entity.pdbx_description
1 polymer ?
#
loop_
_entity_poly.entity_id
_entity_poly.type
_entity_poly.pdbx_seq_one_letter_code
_entity_poly.pdbx_strand_id
1 'polypeptide(L)'
;MLKGAGKKKGKFEGRCDQIRAQIDEATSDYDKEKLQERLAKLAGGVAVLNVGGATEIEVKERKDRVEDAMNSTRAAVEEGIVPGGGTALLYSVKALSSLTPANNDQKVGIEIVRKALEAPIRQIASNAGYDSSIIVGKIRDAKK
;
A
#
# COMPACT_ATOMS: atom_id res chain seq x y z
N MET A 1 -5.23 -10.80 -23.08
CA MET A 1 -4.12 -10.81 -24.06
C MET A 1 -3.58 -9.39 -24.20
N LEU A 2 -2.43 -9.08 -23.60
CA LEU A 2 -1.64 -7.90 -23.92
C LEU A 2 -0.24 -8.37 -24.31
N LYS A 3 -0.15 -9.07 -25.44
CA LYS A 3 1.13 -9.34 -26.10
C LYS A 3 1.36 -8.16 -27.04
N GLY A 4 2.26 -7.26 -26.70
CA GLY A 4 2.58 -6.09 -27.53
C GLY A 4 2.99 -6.51 -28.94
N ALA A 5 2.50 -5.81 -29.97
CA ALA A 5 2.73 -6.13 -31.39
C ALA A 5 4.15 -5.77 -31.90
N GLY A 6 5.10 -5.48 -31.01
CA GLY A 6 6.47 -5.11 -31.36
C GLY A 6 7.20 -6.25 -32.08
N LYS A 7 7.81 -5.94 -33.24
CA LYS A 7 8.54 -6.95 -34.03
C LYS A 7 9.87 -7.33 -33.37
N LYS A 8 10.03 -8.64 -33.09
CA LYS A 8 11.26 -9.41 -32.76
C LYS A 8 12.01 -8.99 -31.47
N LYS A 9 12.35 -9.99 -30.63
CA LYS A 9 13.20 -9.86 -29.42
C LYS A 9 14.39 -8.90 -29.60
N GLY A 10 15.11 -9.00 -30.72
CA GLY A 10 16.32 -8.21 -30.96
C GLY A 10 16.14 -6.68 -31.08
N LYS A 11 15.00 -6.17 -31.57
CA LYS A 11 14.77 -4.70 -31.61
C LYS A 11 14.49 -4.13 -30.22
N PHE A 12 13.90 -4.95 -29.36
CA PHE A 12 13.59 -4.59 -27.99
C PHE A 12 14.84 -4.62 -27.11
N GLU A 13 15.67 -5.66 -27.24
CA GLU A 13 16.97 -5.76 -26.56
C GLU A 13 17.89 -4.59 -26.95
N GLY A 14 18.01 -4.30 -28.26
CA GLY A 14 18.79 -3.15 -28.72
C GLY A 14 18.29 -1.80 -28.20
N ARG A 15 16.99 -1.66 -27.90
CA ARG A 15 16.45 -0.45 -27.27
C ARG A 15 16.80 -0.37 -25.78
N CYS A 16 16.84 -1.50 -25.08
CA CYS A 16 17.28 -1.56 -23.69
C CYS A 16 18.77 -1.19 -23.59
N ASP A 17 19.60 -1.71 -24.50
CA ASP A 17 21.03 -1.41 -24.53
C ASP A 17 21.33 0.05 -24.89
N GLN A 18 20.57 0.64 -25.82
CA GLN A 18 20.64 2.08 -26.08
C GLN A 18 20.35 2.92 -24.82
N ILE A 19 19.33 2.54 -24.04
CA ILE A 19 18.98 3.28 -22.83
C ILE A 19 20.05 3.09 -21.74
N ARG A 20 20.65 1.90 -21.64
CA ARG A 20 21.81 1.67 -20.74
C ARG A 20 22.97 2.59 -21.07
N ALA A 21 23.35 2.68 -22.34
CA ALA A 21 24.41 3.61 -22.78
C ALA A 21 24.06 5.08 -22.47
N GLN A 22 22.79 5.48 -22.65
CA GLN A 22 22.33 6.83 -22.31
C GLN A 22 22.39 7.13 -20.80
N ILE A 23 22.21 6.12 -19.94
CA ILE A 23 22.35 6.28 -18.48
C ILE A 23 23.81 6.53 -18.11
N ASP A 24 24.74 5.80 -18.74
CA ASP A 24 26.17 5.91 -18.48
C ASP A 24 26.74 7.26 -18.96
N GLU A 25 26.22 7.80 -20.06
CA GLU A 25 26.61 9.11 -20.60
C GLU A 25 25.90 10.30 -19.93
N ALA A 26 24.79 10.06 -19.22
CA ALA A 26 24.06 11.12 -18.54
C ALA A 26 24.88 11.70 -17.38
N THR A 27 24.95 13.03 -17.31
CA THR A 27 25.66 13.75 -16.24
C THR A 27 24.73 14.29 -15.16
N SER A 28 23.42 14.38 -15.46
CA SER A 28 22.38 14.81 -14.53
C SER A 28 21.76 13.62 -13.80
N ASP A 29 21.66 13.69 -12.48
CA ASP A 29 21.02 12.67 -11.66
C ASP A 29 19.53 12.50 -12.01
N TYR A 30 18.86 13.60 -12.37
CA TYR A 30 17.48 13.57 -12.85
C TYR A 30 17.34 12.74 -14.13
N ASP A 31 18.25 12.91 -15.08
CA ASP A 31 18.21 12.18 -16.36
C ASP A 31 18.52 10.69 -16.15
N LYS A 32 19.49 10.38 -15.27
CA LYS A 32 19.77 8.98 -14.87
C LYS A 32 18.55 8.31 -14.27
N GLU A 33 17.88 8.97 -13.33
CA GLU A 33 16.68 8.44 -12.67
C GLU A 33 15.56 8.17 -13.68
N LYS A 34 15.28 9.12 -14.58
CA LYS A 34 14.24 8.96 -15.61
C LYS A 34 14.55 7.89 -16.64
N LEU A 35 15.81 7.76 -17.04
CA LEU A 35 16.23 6.71 -17.96
C LEU A 35 16.21 5.32 -17.30
N GLN A 36 16.58 5.21 -16.02
CA GLN A 36 16.46 3.97 -15.25
C GLN A 36 15.00 3.55 -15.07
N GLU A 37 14.09 4.48 -14.75
CA GLU A 37 12.64 4.20 -14.64
C GLU A 37 12.10 3.65 -15.97
N ARG A 38 12.50 4.25 -17.09
CA ARG A 38 12.11 3.81 -18.43
C ARG A 38 12.70 2.46 -18.80
N LEU A 39 13.97 2.20 -18.47
CA LEU A 39 14.62 0.92 -18.69
C LEU A 39 13.91 -0.18 -17.90
N ALA A 40 13.57 0.08 -16.64
CA ALA A 40 12.84 -0.85 -15.77
C ALA A 40 11.46 -1.20 -16.35
N LYS A 41 10.72 -0.21 -16.86
CA LYS A 41 9.41 -0.45 -17.52
C LYS A 41 9.52 -1.29 -18.80
N LEU A 42 10.60 -1.13 -19.56
CA LEU A 42 10.85 -1.94 -20.73
C LEU A 42 11.25 -3.35 -20.31
N ALA A 43 12.36 -3.50 -19.59
CA ALA A 43 12.96 -4.78 -19.23
C ALA A 43 12.11 -5.62 -18.27
N GLY A 44 11.30 -5.00 -17.42
CA GLY A 44 10.49 -5.67 -16.39
C GLY A 44 9.39 -6.56 -16.93
N GLY A 45 9.02 -6.42 -18.21
CA GLY A 45 7.98 -7.22 -18.85
C GLY A 45 6.61 -7.08 -18.17
N VAL A 46 5.69 -7.99 -18.51
CA VAL A 46 4.34 -8.03 -17.92
C VAL A 46 4.04 -9.45 -17.47
N ALA A 47 3.92 -9.64 -16.15
CA ALA A 47 3.43 -10.89 -15.59
C ALA A 47 1.90 -10.97 -15.75
N VAL A 48 1.40 -12.13 -16.18
CA VAL A 48 -0.04 -12.38 -16.34
C VAL A 48 -0.46 -13.51 -15.40
N LEU A 49 -1.38 -13.22 -14.49
CA LEU A 49 -2.01 -14.21 -13.62
C LEU A 49 -3.31 -14.71 -14.28
N ASN A 50 -3.41 -16.01 -14.52
CA ASN A 50 -4.61 -16.65 -15.04
C ASN A 50 -5.40 -17.27 -13.88
N VAL A 51 -6.57 -16.69 -13.58
CA VAL A 51 -7.44 -17.15 -12.49
C VAL A 51 -8.58 -17.99 -13.07
N GLY A 52 -8.77 -19.20 -12.55
CA GLY A 52 -9.80 -20.15 -12.99
C GLY A 52 -10.73 -20.59 -11.85
N GLY A 53 -11.86 -21.19 -12.23
CA GLY A 53 -12.93 -21.63 -11.34
C GLY A 53 -13.91 -22.53 -12.08
N ALA A 54 -14.77 -23.24 -11.34
CA ALA A 54 -15.73 -24.19 -11.91
C ALA A 54 -16.96 -23.48 -12.52
N THR A 55 -17.27 -22.27 -12.03
CA THR A 55 -18.38 -21.44 -12.52
C THR A 55 -17.90 -20.03 -12.81
N GLU A 56 -18.62 -19.30 -13.66
CA GLU A 56 -18.31 -17.89 -13.97
C GLU A 56 -18.31 -17.00 -12.71
N ILE A 57 -19.25 -17.25 -11.79
CA ILE A 57 -19.36 -16.52 -10.52
C ILE A 57 -18.09 -16.73 -9.68
N GLU A 58 -17.62 -17.97 -9.57
CA GLU A 58 -16.41 -18.30 -8.81
C GLU A 58 -15.14 -17.71 -9.46
N VAL A 59 -15.03 -17.74 -10.79
CA VAL A 59 -13.92 -17.11 -11.52
C VAL A 59 -13.87 -15.62 -11.21
N LYS A 60 -15.02 -14.94 -11.21
CA LYS A 60 -15.11 -13.51 -10.93
C LYS A 60 -14.70 -13.19 -9.49
N GLU A 61 -15.26 -13.90 -8.52
CA GLU A 61 -14.92 -13.69 -7.10
C GLU A 61 -13.44 -13.97 -6.80
N ARG A 62 -12.87 -15.05 -7.38
CA ARG A 62 -11.45 -15.35 -7.22
C ARG A 62 -10.57 -14.31 -7.89
N LYS A 63 -10.98 -13.78 -9.04
CA LYS A 63 -10.24 -12.73 -9.73
C LYS A 63 -10.19 -11.48 -8.86
N ASP A 64 -11.32 -11.05 -8.29
CA ASP A 64 -11.39 -9.87 -7.42
C ASP A 64 -10.51 -10.05 -6.18
N ARG A 65 -10.52 -11.24 -5.55
CA ARG A 65 -9.62 -11.56 -4.43
C ARG A 65 -8.13 -11.52 -4.80
N VAL A 66 -7.77 -12.05 -5.96
CA VAL A 66 -6.37 -12.06 -6.43
C VAL A 66 -5.90 -10.65 -6.74
N GLU A 67 -6.77 -9.82 -7.33
CA GLU A 67 -6.48 -8.41 -7.61
C GLU A 67 -6.25 -7.62 -6.31
N ASP A 68 -7.13 -7.79 -5.33
CA ASP A 68 -6.99 -7.16 -4.02
C ASP A 68 -5.70 -7.59 -3.28
N ALA A 69 -5.38 -8.89 -3.31
CA ALA A 69 -4.15 -9.42 -2.73
C ALA A 69 -2.88 -8.88 -3.44
N MET A 70 -2.90 -8.78 -4.77
CA MET A 70 -1.79 -8.21 -5.54
C MET A 70 -1.56 -6.74 -5.17
N ASN A 71 -2.64 -5.96 -5.06
CA ASN A 71 -2.54 -4.55 -4.71
C ASN A 71 -2.07 -4.35 -3.27
N SER A 72 -2.60 -5.14 -2.34
CA SER A 72 -2.19 -5.13 -0.93
C SER A 72 -0.72 -5.48 -0.73
N THR A 73 -0.22 -6.50 -1.44
CA THR A 73 1.19 -6.90 -1.34
C THR A 73 2.14 -5.90 -1.99
N ARG A 74 1.74 -5.24 -3.08
CA ARG A 74 2.51 -4.13 -3.65
C ARG A 74 2.63 -2.96 -2.68
N ALA A 75 1.52 -2.52 -2.09
CA ALA A 75 1.54 -1.44 -1.10
C ALA A 75 2.41 -1.80 0.13
N ALA A 76 2.33 -3.05 0.59
CA ALA A 76 3.16 -3.54 1.69
C ALA A 76 4.66 -3.55 1.38
N VAL A 77 5.06 -3.75 0.11
CA VAL A 77 6.46 -3.68 -0.31
C VAL A 77 6.95 -2.23 -0.40
N GLU A 78 6.08 -1.30 -0.76
CA GLU A 78 6.41 0.12 -0.94
C GLU A 78 6.55 0.86 0.41
N GLU A 79 5.59 0.71 1.32
CA GLU A 79 5.53 1.49 2.58
C GLU A 79 5.77 0.64 3.84
N GLY A 80 5.89 -0.68 3.69
CA GLY A 80 6.00 -1.62 4.80
C GLY A 80 4.65 -2.06 5.37
N ILE A 81 4.68 -2.75 6.51
CA ILE A 81 3.50 -3.30 7.18
C ILE A 81 3.39 -2.83 8.63
N VAL A 82 2.17 -2.72 9.13
CA VAL A 82 1.85 -2.37 10.52
C VAL A 82 0.84 -3.35 11.11
N PRO A 83 0.74 -3.45 12.46
CA PRO A 83 -0.29 -4.27 13.10
C PRO A 83 -1.71 -3.88 12.66
N GLY A 84 -2.47 -4.86 12.18
CA GLY A 84 -3.84 -4.68 11.70
C GLY A 84 -4.89 -4.54 12.81
N GLY A 85 -6.16 -4.78 12.46
CA GLY A 85 -7.28 -4.79 13.42
C GLY A 85 -7.55 -3.44 14.10
N GLY A 86 -7.16 -2.32 13.48
CA GLY A 86 -7.28 -0.99 14.05
C GLY A 86 -6.29 -0.68 15.18
N THR A 87 -5.37 -1.61 15.51
CA THR A 87 -4.41 -1.42 16.61
C THR A 87 -3.35 -0.38 16.29
N ALA A 88 -2.84 -0.33 15.04
CA ALA A 88 -1.90 0.70 14.62
C ALA A 88 -2.47 2.14 14.80
N LEU A 89 -3.75 2.35 14.46
CA LEU A 89 -4.43 3.63 14.66
C LEU A 89 -4.62 3.96 16.14
N LEU A 90 -4.95 2.96 16.96
CA LEU A 90 -5.05 3.16 18.40
C LEU A 90 -3.70 3.55 19.03
N TYR A 91 -2.60 2.98 18.55
CA TYR A 91 -1.27 3.34 19.04
C TYR A 91 -0.80 4.72 18.57
N SER A 92 -1.18 5.15 17.37
CA SER A 92 -0.81 6.47 16.85
C SER A 92 -1.43 7.62 17.64
N VAL A 93 -2.52 7.38 18.38
CA VAL A 93 -3.10 8.34 19.33
C VAL A 93 -2.06 8.88 20.33
N LYS A 94 -1.08 8.06 20.74
CA LYS A 94 -0.02 8.50 21.67
C LYS A 94 0.80 9.67 21.10
N ALA A 95 0.97 9.74 19.77
CA ALA A 95 1.67 10.84 19.11
C ALA A 95 0.88 12.17 19.16
N LEU A 96 -0.44 12.12 19.33
CA LEU A 96 -1.26 13.33 19.49
C LEU A 96 -1.08 13.98 20.87
N SER A 97 -0.59 13.23 21.87
CA SER A 97 -0.35 13.76 23.22
C SER A 97 0.86 14.70 23.29
N SER A 98 1.78 14.63 22.33
CA SER A 98 2.94 15.55 22.26
C SER A 98 2.64 16.86 21.53
N LEU A 99 1.45 17.01 20.93
CA LEU A 99 1.06 18.24 20.24
C LEU A 99 0.59 19.29 21.24
N THR A 100 1.18 20.48 21.16
CA THR A 100 0.75 21.64 21.95
C THR A 100 -0.17 22.51 21.11
N PRO A 101 -1.47 22.63 21.43
CA PRO A 101 -2.40 23.45 20.65
C PRO A 101 -2.14 24.94 20.90
N ALA A 102 -2.21 25.76 19.85
CA ALA A 102 -2.07 27.22 19.95
C ALA A 102 -3.36 27.91 20.41
N ASN A 103 -4.52 27.29 20.19
CA ASN A 103 -5.83 27.79 20.61
C ASN A 103 -6.80 26.65 20.96
N ASN A 104 -7.97 27.03 21.49
CA ASN A 104 -8.99 26.05 21.89
C ASN A 104 -9.57 25.27 20.70
N ASP A 105 -9.70 25.88 19.53
CA ASP A 105 -10.24 25.20 18.34
C ASP A 105 -9.31 24.08 17.86
N GLN A 106 -7.99 24.31 17.89
CA GLN A 106 -6.99 23.29 17.61
C GLN A 106 -7.03 22.17 18.64
N LYS A 107 -7.22 22.50 19.94
CA LYS A 107 -7.37 21.48 20.98
C LYS A 107 -8.58 20.59 20.71
N VAL A 108 -9.72 21.17 20.35
CA VAL A 108 -10.93 20.42 19.98
C VAL A 108 -10.68 19.57 18.74
N GLY A 109 -10.00 20.11 17.73
CA GLY A 109 -9.60 19.36 16.53
C GLY A 109 -8.75 18.12 16.84
N ILE A 110 -7.77 18.25 17.73
CA ILE A 110 -6.94 17.12 18.18
C ILE A 110 -7.79 16.06 18.88
N GLU A 111 -8.76 16.46 19.72
CA GLU A 111 -9.68 15.52 20.38
C GLU A 111 -10.60 14.79 19.38
N ILE A 112 -11.06 15.47 18.33
CA ILE A 112 -11.87 14.85 17.27
C ILE A 112 -11.07 13.76 16.56
N VAL A 113 -9.84 14.07 16.14
CA VAL A 113 -8.96 13.09 15.50
C VAL A 113 -8.68 11.92 16.44
N ARG A 114 -8.42 12.19 17.71
CA ARG A 114 -8.21 11.15 18.73
C ARG A 114 -9.38 10.16 18.80
N LYS A 115 -10.61 10.67 18.84
CA LYS A 115 -11.83 9.84 18.85
C LYS A 115 -12.00 9.06 17.54
N ALA A 116 -11.71 9.69 16.40
CA ALA A 116 -11.82 9.06 15.09
C ALA A 116 -10.85 7.88 14.93
N LEU A 117 -9.62 8.00 15.44
CA LEU A 117 -8.62 6.93 15.40
C LEU A 117 -9.00 5.70 16.24
N GLU A 118 -9.80 5.87 17.31
CA GLU A 118 -10.33 4.76 18.11
C GLU A 118 -11.55 4.08 17.47
N ALA A 119 -12.26 4.75 16.56
CA ALA A 119 -13.52 4.24 16.02
C ALA A 119 -13.40 2.87 15.31
N PRO A 120 -12.37 2.61 14.48
CA PRO A 120 -12.25 1.33 13.77
C PRO A 120 -12.15 0.13 14.70
N ILE A 121 -11.32 0.22 15.74
CA ILE A 121 -11.13 -0.89 16.69
C ILE A 121 -12.37 -1.10 17.57
N ARG A 122 -13.07 -0.01 17.93
CA ARG A 122 -14.34 -0.10 18.64
C ARG A 122 -15.42 -0.77 17.80
N GLN A 123 -15.48 -0.46 16.51
CA GLN A 123 -16.40 -1.10 15.58
C GLN A 123 -16.11 -2.60 15.44
N ILE A 124 -14.84 -2.98 15.31
CA ILE A 124 -14.42 -4.39 15.25
C ILE A 124 -14.84 -5.14 16.53
N ALA A 125 -14.57 -4.56 17.71
CA ALA A 125 -14.94 -5.16 18.99
C ALA A 125 -16.47 -5.31 19.15
N SER A 126 -17.24 -4.29 18.75
CA SER A 126 -18.69 -4.30 18.78
C SER A 126 -19.28 -5.37 17.84
N ASN A 127 -18.77 -5.46 16.61
CA ASN A 127 -19.17 -6.49 15.64
C ASN A 127 -18.87 -7.91 16.14
N ALA A 128 -17.85 -8.06 17.00
CA ALA A 128 -17.50 -9.32 17.64
C ALA A 128 -18.29 -9.60 18.94
N GLY A 129 -19.20 -8.71 19.35
CA GLY A 129 -20.04 -8.88 20.55
C GLY A 129 -19.37 -8.52 21.88
N TYR A 130 -18.21 -7.87 21.85
CA TYR A 130 -17.48 -7.46 23.05
C TYR A 130 -17.71 -5.99 23.40
N ASP A 131 -17.56 -5.63 24.67
CA ASP A 131 -17.54 -4.23 25.08
C ASP A 131 -16.28 -3.53 24.54
N SER A 132 -16.51 -2.61 23.61
CA SER A 132 -15.45 -1.85 22.94
C SER A 132 -14.54 -1.09 23.91
N SER A 133 -15.05 -0.61 25.04
CA SER A 133 -14.26 0.15 26.03
C SER A 133 -13.30 -0.75 26.79
N ILE A 134 -13.73 -1.97 27.12
CA ILE A 134 -12.87 -2.97 27.78
C ILE A 134 -11.75 -3.40 26.83
N ILE A 135 -12.07 -3.68 25.56
CA ILE A 135 -11.08 -4.10 24.56
C ILE A 135 -10.05 -2.99 24.29
N VAL A 136 -10.51 -1.76 24.07
CA VAL A 136 -9.61 -0.61 23.86
C VAL A 136 -8.73 -0.36 25.07
N GLY A 137 -9.27 -0.45 26.29
CA GLY A 137 -8.50 -0.33 27.53
C GLY A 137 -7.41 -1.39 27.62
N LYS A 138 -7.76 -2.66 27.45
CA LYS A 138 -6.80 -3.78 27.47
C LYS A 138 -5.68 -3.63 26.44
N ILE A 139 -5.99 -3.18 25.23
CA ILE A 139 -4.97 -2.99 24.18
C ILE A 139 -4.06 -1.79 24.48
N ARG A 140 -4.57 -0.75 25.16
CA ARG A 140 -3.74 0.36 25.63
C ARG A 140 -2.77 -0.07 26.74
N ASP A 141 -3.24 -0.93 27.63
CA ASP A 141 -2.48 -1.41 28.79
C ASP A 141 -1.53 -2.56 28.44
N ALA A 142 -1.85 -3.31 27.38
CA ALA A 142 -0.93 -4.25 26.75
C ALA A 142 0.28 -3.47 26.22
N LYS A 143 1.36 -3.47 27.01
CA LYS A 143 2.64 -2.91 26.59
C LYS A 143 3.13 -3.67 25.35
N LYS A 144 3.72 -2.92 24.42
CA LYS A 144 4.54 -3.46 23.33
C LYS A 144 5.59 -4.41 23.88
#